data_AF-A0A831UZ22-F1
#
_entry.id   AF-A0A831UZ22-F1
#
_cell.length_a   1.000
_cell.length_b   1.000
_cell.length_c   1.000
_cell.angle_alpha   90.00
_cell.angle_beta   90.00
_cell.angle_gamma   90.00
#
_symmetry.space_group_name_H-M   'P 1'
#
loop_
_entity.id
_entity.type
_entity.pdbx_description
1 polymer ?
#
loop_
_entity_poly.entity_id
_entity_poly.type
_entity_poly.pdbx_seq_one_letter_code
_entity_poly.pdbx_strand_id
1 'polypeptide(L)'
;MEWIDAARVRGPLRVRARQIGDRFQPIGMRGEKRVGKFLCRRDVPPALRRQVCIIEDEEGIVWVAPVRLDRRCSVTNSTTQVLELRLSRLTRQDPAVPSRQGFEAAPG
;
A
#
# COMPACT_ATOMS: atom_id res chain seq x y z
N MET A 1 -4.52 2.06 -7.51
CA MET A 1 -5.62 2.21 -6.54
C MET A 1 -6.11 0.82 -6.25
N GLU A 2 -6.44 0.54 -5.01
CA GLU A 2 -6.90 -0.77 -4.55
C GLU A 2 -7.99 -0.57 -3.51
N TRP A 3 -8.86 -1.57 -3.35
CA TRP A 3 -9.89 -1.59 -2.32
C TRP A 3 -9.62 -2.75 -1.37
N ILE A 4 -9.72 -2.48 -0.08
CA ILE A 4 -9.56 -3.49 0.96
C ILE A 4 -10.77 -3.54 1.87
N ASP A 5 -11.01 -4.70 2.48
CA ASP A 5 -12.03 -4.86 3.52
C ASP A 5 -11.62 -4.09 4.78
N ALA A 6 -12.37 -3.04 5.12
CA ALA A 6 -12.05 -2.16 6.24
C ALA A 6 -12.06 -2.91 7.58
N ALA A 7 -12.91 -3.93 7.73
CA ALA A 7 -13.00 -4.71 8.97
C ALA A 7 -11.78 -5.61 9.20
N ARG A 8 -10.91 -5.77 8.20
CA ARG A 8 -9.69 -6.60 8.27
C ARG A 8 -8.42 -5.81 8.52
N VAL A 9 -8.49 -4.48 8.57
CA VAL A 9 -7.35 -3.64 8.94
C VAL A 9 -7.24 -3.60 10.46
N ARG A 10 -6.00 -3.69 10.99
CA ARG A 10 -5.70 -3.65 12.42
C ARG A 10 -4.82 -2.46 12.78
N GLY A 11 -5.37 -1.55 13.57
CA GLY A 11 -4.67 -0.34 13.96
C GLY A 11 -4.40 0.61 12.78
N PRO A 12 -3.41 1.50 12.91
CA PRO A 12 -3.10 2.48 11.86
C PRO A 12 -2.36 1.82 10.69
N LEU A 13 -2.71 2.25 9.48
CA LEU A 13 -1.91 1.93 8.30
C LEU A 13 -0.61 2.71 8.31
N ARG A 14 0.50 2.02 8.04
CA ARG A 14 1.84 2.57 7.92
C ARG A 14 2.35 2.38 6.51
N VAL A 15 3.07 3.37 6.00
CA VAL A 15 3.77 3.28 4.73
C VAL A 15 5.27 3.25 5.01
N ARG A 16 5.97 2.26 4.46
CA ARG A 16 7.42 2.15 4.58
C ARG A 16 8.09 1.68 3.29
N ALA A 17 9.40 1.84 3.23
CA ALA A 17 10.22 1.22 2.20
C ALA A 17 10.16 -0.32 2.33
N ARG A 18 10.27 -0.99 1.18
CA ARG A 18 10.44 -2.45 1.14
C ARG A 18 11.75 -2.84 1.82
N GLN A 19 11.69 -3.84 2.68
CA GLN A 19 12.82 -4.43 3.38
C GLN A 19 13.17 -5.81 2.81
N ILE A 20 14.43 -6.22 3.00
CA ILE A 20 14.85 -7.57 2.64
C ILE A 20 14.16 -8.55 3.58
N GLY A 21 13.57 -9.60 3.01
CA GLY A 21 12.86 -10.61 3.77
C GLY A 21 11.36 -10.39 3.90
N ASP A 22 10.83 -9.21 3.50
CA ASP A 22 9.39 -8.92 3.49
C ASP A 22 8.58 -10.06 2.87
N ARG A 23 7.46 -10.39 3.51
CA ARG A 23 6.59 -11.49 3.12
C ARG A 23 5.13 -11.13 3.21
N PHE A 24 4.36 -11.71 2.29
CA PHE A 24 2.92 -11.52 2.19
C PHE A 24 2.30 -12.71 1.46
N GLN A 25 1.00 -12.90 1.58
CA GLN A 25 0.25 -13.87 0.80
C GLN A 25 -0.53 -13.16 -0.31
N PRO A 26 -0.06 -13.19 -1.57
CA PRO A 26 -0.73 -12.48 -2.65
C PRO A 26 -2.15 -13.01 -2.91
N ILE A 27 -3.09 -12.12 -3.22
CA ILE A 27 -4.43 -12.52 -3.71
C ILE A 27 -4.30 -13.49 -4.90
N GLY A 28 -5.10 -14.54 -4.89
CA GLY A 28 -5.13 -15.56 -5.94
C GLY A 28 -3.96 -16.55 -5.90
N MET A 29 -3.08 -16.48 -4.90
CA MET A 29 -1.94 -17.40 -4.75
C MET A 29 -1.98 -18.16 -3.42
N ARG A 30 -1.52 -19.42 -3.47
CA ARG A 30 -1.38 -20.26 -2.27
C ARG A 30 -0.06 -19.99 -1.57
N GLY A 31 -0.16 -19.81 -0.26
CA GLY A 31 0.97 -19.63 0.66
C GLY A 31 1.67 -18.28 0.51
N GLU A 32 2.40 -17.96 1.56
CA GLU A 32 3.21 -16.75 1.66
C GLU A 32 4.35 -16.74 0.62
N LYS A 33 4.71 -15.54 0.15
CA LYS A 33 5.80 -15.28 -0.79
C LYS A 33 6.70 -14.18 -0.23
N ARG A 34 8.01 -14.33 -0.43
CA ARG A 34 8.96 -13.21 -0.28
C ARG A 34 8.66 -12.16 -1.35
N VAL A 35 8.47 -10.90 -0.94
CA VAL A 35 8.13 -9.79 -1.84
C VAL A 35 9.14 -9.66 -2.99
N GLY A 36 10.44 -9.72 -2.69
CA GLY A 36 11.48 -9.65 -3.73
C GLY A 36 11.34 -10.73 -4.80
N LYS A 37 11.12 -11.99 -4.41
CA LYS A 37 10.92 -13.12 -5.34
C LYS A 37 9.63 -12.96 -6.14
N PHE A 38 8.57 -12.47 -5.50
CA PHE A 38 7.29 -12.18 -6.16
C PHE A 38 7.45 -11.13 -7.25
N LEU A 39 8.11 -10.00 -6.96
CA LEU A 39 8.34 -8.92 -7.92
C LEU A 39 9.20 -9.35 -9.11
N CYS A 40 10.24 -10.16 -8.88
CA CYS A 40 11.08 -10.67 -9.98
C CYS A 40 10.34 -11.63 -10.90
N ARG A 41 9.50 -12.52 -10.35
CA ARG A 41 8.77 -13.56 -11.13
C ARG A 41 7.58 -13.03 -11.92
N ARG A 42 7.08 -11.85 -11.59
CA ARG A 42 5.91 -11.24 -12.24
C ARG A 42 6.31 -10.26 -13.34
N ASP A 43 7.57 -10.29 -13.78
CA ASP A 43 8.15 -9.37 -14.76
C ASP A 43 7.86 -7.89 -14.45
N VAL A 44 7.77 -7.56 -13.15
CA VAL A 44 7.56 -6.18 -12.72
C VAL A 44 8.74 -5.36 -13.22
N PRO A 45 8.53 -4.31 -14.03
CA PRO A 45 9.62 -3.55 -14.63
C PRO A 45 10.58 -3.02 -13.56
N PRO A 46 11.91 -3.00 -13.80
CA PRO A 46 12.88 -2.52 -12.80
C PRO A 46 12.57 -1.13 -12.27
N ALA A 47 12.07 -0.23 -13.13
CA ALA A 47 11.66 1.12 -12.75
C ALA A 47 10.50 1.13 -11.76
N LEU A 48 9.54 0.21 -11.91
CA LEU A 48 8.42 0.06 -10.99
C LEU A 48 8.87 -0.61 -9.69
N ARG A 49 9.78 -1.59 -9.73
CA ARG A 49 10.33 -2.25 -8.53
C ARG A 49 11.04 -1.28 -7.57
N ARG A 50 11.62 -0.20 -8.09
CA ARG A 50 12.23 0.87 -7.29
C ARG A 50 11.21 1.79 -6.62
N GLN A 51 9.99 1.85 -7.15
CA GLN A 51 8.89 2.66 -6.63
C GLN A 51 8.00 1.87 -5.67
N VAL A 52 8.25 0.58 -5.48
CA VAL A 52 7.46 -0.25 -4.57
C VAL A 52 7.68 0.18 -3.13
N CYS A 53 6.59 0.56 -2.47
CA CYS A 53 6.51 0.69 -1.02
C CYS A 53 5.61 -0.40 -0.44
N ILE A 54 5.70 -0.58 0.87
CA ILE A 54 4.85 -1.47 1.65
C ILE A 54 3.85 -0.60 2.41
N ILE A 55 2.58 -0.93 2.26
CA ILE A 55 1.53 -0.50 3.17
C ILE A 55 1.22 -1.69 4.08
N GLU A 56 1.32 -1.47 5.37
CA GLU A 56 1.12 -2.49 6.41
C GLU A 56 0.26 -1.95 7.54
N ASP A 57 -0.35 -2.87 8.27
CA ASP A 57 -1.04 -2.61 9.53
C ASP A 57 -0.30 -3.35 10.67
N GLU A 58 -0.91 -3.48 11.84
CA GLU A 58 -0.28 -4.16 12.98
C GLU A 58 -0.09 -5.68 12.79
N GLU A 59 -0.83 -6.32 11.88
CA GLU A 59 -0.70 -7.75 11.56
C GLU A 59 0.23 -8.02 10.36
N GLY A 60 0.61 -6.99 9.61
CA GLY A 60 1.63 -7.07 8.56
C GLY A 60 1.19 -6.46 7.23
N ILE A 61 1.78 -6.96 6.14
CA ILE A 61 1.61 -6.37 4.80
C ILE A 61 0.14 -6.42 4.37
N VAL A 62 -0.37 -5.26 3.95
CA VAL A 62 -1.70 -5.09 3.35
C VAL A 62 -1.57 -4.93 1.84
N TRP A 63 -0.61 -4.13 1.39
CA TRP A 63 -0.39 -3.85 -0.03
C TRP A 63 1.10 -3.71 -0.34
N VAL A 64 1.60 -4.55 -1.25
CA VAL A 64 2.86 -4.30 -1.96
C VAL A 64 2.55 -3.31 -3.08
N ALA A 65 2.55 -2.01 -2.76
CA ALA A 65 2.04 -0.98 -3.65
C ALA A 65 3.05 -0.62 -4.76
N PRO A 66 2.60 -0.38 -6.01
CA PRO A 66 1.22 -0.48 -6.51
C PRO A 66 0.89 -1.86 -7.12
N VAL A 67 1.59 -2.93 -6.74
CA VAL A 67 1.63 -4.20 -7.49
C VAL A 67 0.55 -5.19 -7.06
N ARG A 68 0.39 -5.46 -5.76
CA ARG A 68 -0.51 -6.53 -5.30
C ARG A 68 -0.88 -6.46 -3.82
N LEU A 69 -2.16 -6.62 -3.52
CA LEU A 69 -2.69 -6.77 -2.17
C LEU A 69 -2.33 -8.11 -1.53
N ASP A 70 -2.26 -8.11 -0.20
CA ASP A 70 -2.31 -9.30 0.62
C ASP A 70 -3.72 -9.89 0.65
N ARG A 71 -3.82 -11.21 0.64
CA ARG A 71 -5.06 -11.96 0.66
C ARG A 71 -5.90 -11.67 1.89
N ARG A 72 -5.25 -11.42 3.04
CA ARG A 72 -5.92 -11.12 4.30
C ARG A 72 -6.90 -9.97 4.13
N CYS A 73 -6.54 -8.91 3.40
CA CYS A 73 -7.34 -7.69 3.30
C CYS A 73 -8.25 -7.64 2.06
N SER A 74 -8.45 -8.78 1.37
CA SER A 74 -9.30 -8.84 0.16
C SER A 74 -10.76 -8.51 0.47
N VAL A 75 -11.40 -7.73 -0.40
CA VAL A 75 -12.86 -7.57 -0.43
C VAL A 75 -13.51 -8.90 -0.82
N THR A 76 -14.57 -9.27 -0.10
CA THR A 76 -15.38 -10.48 -0.36
C THR A 76 -16.87 -10.10 -0.44
N ASN A 77 -17.71 -11.08 -0.76
CA ASN A 77 -19.18 -10.90 -0.75
C ASN A 77 -19.75 -10.56 0.63
N SER A 78 -18.98 -10.75 1.71
CA SER A 78 -19.38 -10.40 3.07
C SER A 78 -18.84 -9.05 3.54
N THR A 79 -18.03 -8.36 2.73
CA THR A 79 -17.46 -7.06 3.08
C THR A 79 -18.57 -6.01 3.06
N THR A 80 -18.78 -5.35 4.19
CA THR A 80 -19.81 -4.31 4.35
C THR A 80 -19.26 -2.90 4.21
N GLN A 81 -17.96 -2.72 4.43
CA GLN A 81 -17.27 -1.44 4.33
C GLN A 81 -15.90 -1.65 3.65
N VAL A 82 -15.58 -0.75 2.73
CA VAL A 82 -14.32 -0.78 1.97
C VAL A 82 -13.48 0.45 2.29
N LEU A 83 -12.17 0.26 2.35
CA LEU A 83 -11.20 1.34 2.36
C LEU A 83 -10.52 1.42 0.99
N GLU A 84 -10.59 2.59 0.36
CA GLU A 84 -9.88 2.87 -0.89
C GLU A 84 -8.45 3.35 -0.58
N LEU A 85 -7.46 2.64 -1.12
CA LEU A 85 -6.05 3.03 -1.06
C LEU A 85 -5.58 3.53 -2.43
N ARG A 86 -5.18 4.80 -2.48
CA ARG A 86 -4.66 5.44 -3.70
C ARG A 86 -3.20 5.86 -3.51
N LEU A 87 -2.33 5.32 -4.34
CA LEU A 87 -0.95 5.76 -4.48
C LEU A 87 -0.84 6.63 -5.74
N SER A 88 -0.65 7.93 -5.56
CA SER A 88 -0.32 8.88 -6.63
C SER A 88 1.09 9.43 -6.42
N ARG A 89 1.72 9.86 -7.52
CA ARG A 89 2.82 10.81 -7.39
C ARG A 89 2.20 12.16 -7.10
N LEU A 90 2.65 12.79 -6.02
CA LEU A 90 2.29 14.19 -5.78
C LEU A 90 2.81 15.02 -6.95
N THR A 91 1.88 15.53 -7.74
CA THR A 91 2.15 16.58 -8.70
C THR A 91 1.67 17.89 -8.09
N ARG A 92 2.19 19.04 -8.52
CA ARG A 92 1.74 20.35 -8.02
C ARG A 92 0.23 20.62 -8.21
N GLN A 93 -0.48 19.78 -8.96
CA GLN A 93 -1.89 19.90 -9.29
C GLN A 93 -2.77 18.83 -8.62
N ASP A 94 -2.24 18.02 -7.70
CA ASP A 94 -3.02 16.94 -7.07
C ASP A 94 -4.03 17.52 -6.06
N PRO A 95 -5.36 17.31 -6.24
CA PRO A 95 -6.40 17.87 -5.38
C PRO A 95 -6.32 17.40 -3.92
N ALA A 96 -5.58 16.31 -3.65
CA ALA A 96 -5.35 15.81 -2.29
C ALA A 96 -4.19 16.51 -1.56
N VAL A 97 -3.43 17.41 -2.22
CA VAL A 97 -2.41 18.22 -1.58
C VAL A 97 -3.06 19.53 -1.13
N PRO A 98 -3.26 19.77 0.18
CA PRO A 98 -3.75 21.07 0.63
C PRO A 98 -2.77 22.15 0.15
N SER A 99 -3.30 23.17 -0.51
CA SER A 99 -2.53 24.33 -0.94
C SER A 99 -1.77 24.88 0.27
N ARG A 100 -0.45 25.08 0.15
CA ARG A 100 0.33 25.79 1.18
C ARG A 100 -0.12 27.26 1.22
N GLN A 101 -1.22 27.54 1.89
CA GLN A 101 -1.56 28.88 2.34
C GLN A 101 -1.87 28.77 3.84
N GLY A 102 -0.99 29.32 4.68
CA GLY A 102 -1.24 29.42 6.13
C GLY A 102 -0.18 28.85 7.07
N PHE A 103 1.08 28.66 6.67
CA PHE A 103 2.18 28.71 7.65
C PHE A 103 2.77 30.11 7.60
N GLU A 104 2.06 31.04 8.24
CA GLU A 104 2.65 32.30 8.67
C GLU A 104 3.58 31.95 9.84
N ALA A 105 4.87 32.24 9.68
CA ALA A 105 5.82 32.09 10.78
C ALA A 105 5.39 33.06 11.89
N ALA A 106 5.01 32.53 13.04
CA ALA A 106 4.93 33.35 14.24
C ALA A 106 6.35 33.86 14.55
N PRO A 107 6.56 35.18 14.70
CA PRO A 107 7.86 35.70 15.09
C PRO A 107 8.14 35.30 16.54
N GLY A 108 9.35 34.77 16.75
CA GLY A 108 9.99 34.60 18.06
C GLY A 108 11.44 35.03 17.92
#